data_AF-A0A3D8J1K0-F1
#
_entry.id   AF-A0A3D8J1K0-F1
#
_cell.length_a   1.000
_cell.length_b   1.000
_cell.length_c   1.000
_cell.angle_alpha   90.00
_cell.angle_beta   90.00
_cell.angle_gamma   90.00
#
_symmetry.space_group_name_H-M   'P 1'
#
loop_
_entity.id
_entity.type
_entity.pdbx_description
1 polymer ?
#
loop_
_entity_poly.entity_id
_entity_poly.type
_entity_poly.pdbx_seq_one_letter_code
_entity_poly.pdbx_strand_id
1 'polypeptide(L)'
;MRKFLLLLCGLLILNANENDPCQNIEKFSKDQLQTIRYAYHYGKKDNLGYTMAAIAWKESCAGLYRINFEDPSAGIYHAYLPNVIRRHYKQRNTPFRRNVVAEKLIREPEFASQIALEELLYWKKIRKGNWKEMIKSYNKGFSWEKNKLRNKMAESYYEDISKKIQILQQYFEKNPKMFHPITDFKKPNLPQSIEQIKLLKEK
;
A
#
# COMPACT_ATOMS: atom_id res chain seq x y z
N MET A 1 -56.37 5.95 11.88
CA MET A 1 -55.24 5.32 12.59
C MET A 1 -54.09 5.07 11.61
N ARG A 2 -52.97 5.76 11.75
CA ARG A 2 -51.69 5.33 11.15
C ARG A 2 -50.56 5.97 11.96
N LYS A 3 -50.04 5.20 12.91
CA LYS A 3 -48.93 5.60 13.80
C LYS A 3 -47.66 5.66 12.95
N PHE A 4 -47.02 6.83 12.88
CA PHE A 4 -45.67 6.99 12.34
C PHE A 4 -44.70 6.32 13.31
N LEU A 5 -44.03 5.25 12.87
CA LEU A 5 -42.95 4.62 13.62
C LEU A 5 -41.64 5.28 13.18
N LEU A 6 -41.13 6.19 14.00
CA LEU A 6 -39.79 6.76 13.85
C LEU A 6 -38.76 5.66 14.12
N LEU A 7 -38.13 5.16 13.06
CA LEU A 7 -37.01 4.24 13.16
C LEU A 7 -35.76 5.04 13.54
N LEU A 8 -35.41 5.03 14.83
CA LEU A 8 -34.17 5.60 15.35
C LEU A 8 -33.00 4.75 14.82
N CYS A 9 -32.35 5.20 13.75
CA CYS A 9 -31.17 4.57 13.21
C CYS A 9 -29.98 4.95 14.12
N GLY A 10 -29.67 4.09 15.10
CA GLY A 10 -28.53 4.27 15.98
C GLY A 10 -27.23 4.28 15.16
N LEU A 11 -26.50 5.40 15.21
CA LEU A 11 -25.14 5.48 14.72
C LEU A 11 -24.25 4.55 15.56
N LEU A 12 -23.89 3.41 14.99
CA LEU A 12 -22.77 2.61 15.48
C LEU A 12 -21.50 3.42 15.23
N ILE A 13 -21.00 4.09 16.27
CA ILE A 13 -19.66 4.68 16.26
C ILE A 13 -18.68 3.51 16.21
N LEU A 14 -18.12 3.24 15.04
CA LEU A 14 -17.00 2.33 14.90
C LEU A 14 -15.81 2.98 15.61
N ASN A 15 -15.48 2.50 16.80
CA ASN A 15 -14.24 2.86 17.48
C ASN A 15 -13.08 2.38 16.60
N ALA A 16 -12.45 3.30 15.87
CA ALA A 16 -11.16 3.04 15.25
C ALA A 16 -10.21 2.66 16.38
N ASN A 17 -9.59 1.48 16.29
CA ASN A 17 -8.64 1.05 17.31
C ASN A 17 -7.44 1.99 17.26
N GLU A 18 -7.40 2.95 18.19
CA GLU A 18 -6.34 3.96 18.26
C GLU A 18 -4.95 3.33 18.40
N ASN A 19 -4.85 2.04 18.76
CA ASN A 19 -3.61 1.30 18.90
C ASN A 19 -3.11 0.60 17.62
N ASP A 20 -3.82 0.68 16.50
CA ASP A 20 -3.29 0.14 15.24
C ASP A 20 -2.19 1.06 14.69
N PRO A 21 -0.89 0.66 14.72
CA PRO A 21 0.18 1.48 14.18
C PRO A 21 -0.03 1.77 12.70
N CYS A 22 -0.75 0.92 11.96
CA CYS A 22 -1.03 1.08 10.54
C CYS A 22 -1.97 2.25 10.22
N GLN A 23 -2.58 2.90 11.21
CA GLN A 23 -3.41 4.10 11.02
C GLN A 23 -2.68 5.40 11.39
N ASN A 24 -1.58 5.34 12.13
CA ASN A 24 -0.89 6.53 12.64
C ASN A 24 0.63 6.44 12.44
N ILE A 25 1.17 7.32 11.58
CA ILE A 25 2.61 7.40 11.30
C ILE A 25 3.47 7.68 12.53
N GLU A 26 2.95 8.36 13.55
CA GLU A 26 3.67 8.64 14.80
C GLU A 26 3.93 7.36 15.61
N LYS A 27 3.18 6.29 15.34
CA LYS A 27 3.33 4.97 15.98
C LYS A 27 4.19 4.01 15.17
N PHE A 28 4.73 4.43 14.02
CA PHE A 28 5.56 3.56 13.19
C PHE A 28 6.89 3.22 13.87
N SER A 29 7.30 1.96 13.74
CA SER A 29 8.64 1.53 14.14
C SER A 29 9.72 2.20 13.28
N LYS A 30 10.99 2.08 13.71
CA LYS A 30 12.14 2.56 12.93
C LYS A 30 12.16 1.94 11.52
N ASP A 31 11.83 0.65 11.39
CA ASP A 31 11.82 -0.06 10.11
C ASP A 31 10.69 0.41 9.18
N GLN A 32 9.51 0.70 9.74
CA GLN A 32 8.39 1.26 8.98
C GLN A 32 8.73 2.68 8.48
N LEU A 33 9.30 3.53 9.34
CA LEU A 33 9.75 4.87 8.94
C LEU A 33 10.87 4.82 7.89
N GLN A 34 11.79 3.85 8.00
CA GLN A 34 12.79 3.60 6.96
C GLN A 34 12.12 3.20 5.64
N THR A 35 11.11 2.33 5.67
CA THR A 35 10.38 1.91 4.47
C THR A 35 9.64 3.09 3.82
N ILE A 36 8.99 3.95 4.61
CA ILE A 36 8.37 5.20 4.13
C ILE A 36 9.40 6.11 3.45
N ARG A 37 10.53 6.34 4.11
CA ARG A 37 11.61 7.18 3.58
C ARG A 37 12.19 6.59 2.30
N TYR A 38 12.46 5.30 2.27
CA TYR A 38 12.92 4.58 1.08
C TYR A 38 11.94 4.73 -0.09
N ALA A 39 10.66 4.43 0.14
CA ALA A 39 9.63 4.54 -0.89
C ALA A 39 9.49 5.97 -1.43
N TYR A 40 9.57 6.97 -0.55
CA TYR A 40 9.58 8.38 -0.95
C TYR A 40 10.74 8.70 -1.90
N HIS A 41 11.96 8.32 -1.55
CA HIS A 41 13.13 8.61 -2.37
C HIS A 41 13.12 7.83 -3.68
N TYR A 42 12.65 6.58 -3.66
CA TYR A 42 12.55 5.76 -4.87
C TYR A 42 11.65 6.41 -5.94
N GLY A 43 10.50 6.94 -5.54
CA GLY A 43 9.55 7.60 -6.45
C GLY A 43 9.84 9.07 -6.73
N LYS A 44 10.80 9.69 -6.03
CA LYS A 44 11.01 11.15 -6.06
C LYS A 44 11.34 11.67 -7.46
N LYS A 45 12.21 10.97 -8.20
CA LYS A 45 12.65 11.36 -9.55
C LYS A 45 11.50 11.44 -10.58
N ASP A 46 10.42 10.71 -10.32
CA ASP A 46 9.23 10.65 -11.19
C ASP A 46 8.07 11.54 -10.70
N ASN A 47 8.32 12.38 -9.68
CA ASN A 47 7.33 13.15 -8.93
C ASN A 47 6.27 12.25 -8.25
N LEU A 48 6.66 11.05 -7.84
CA LEU A 48 5.81 10.04 -7.21
C LEU A 48 6.26 9.69 -5.79
N GLY A 49 7.17 10.45 -5.17
CA GLY A 49 7.73 10.12 -3.86
C GLY A 49 6.66 9.93 -2.77
N TYR A 50 5.85 10.96 -2.51
CA TYR A 50 4.75 10.84 -1.54
C TYR A 50 3.71 9.79 -1.96
N THR A 51 3.47 9.61 -3.26
CA THR A 51 2.57 8.55 -3.76
C THR A 51 3.10 7.16 -3.41
N MET A 52 4.37 6.86 -3.68
CA MET A 52 4.97 5.57 -3.34
C MET A 52 5.00 5.35 -1.82
N ALA A 53 5.34 6.37 -1.03
CA ALA A 53 5.30 6.28 0.43
C ALA A 53 3.87 5.99 0.96
N ALA A 54 2.85 6.66 0.42
CA ALA A 54 1.46 6.44 0.81
C ALA A 54 0.95 5.05 0.41
N ILE A 55 1.36 4.53 -0.76
CA ILE A 55 1.02 3.16 -1.19
C ILE A 55 1.73 2.14 -0.31
N ALA A 56 3.03 2.33 0.00
CA ALA A 56 3.74 1.44 0.92
C ALA A 56 3.06 1.38 2.29
N TRP A 57 2.59 2.53 2.80
CA TRP A 57 1.76 2.60 4.00
C TRP A 57 0.47 1.79 3.81
N LYS A 58 -0.32 2.11 2.77
CA LYS A 58 -1.64 1.51 2.55
C LYS A 58 -1.61 0.00 2.37
N GLU A 59 -0.68 -0.51 1.57
CA GLU A 59 -0.67 -1.90 1.15
C GLU A 59 -0.10 -2.80 2.26
N SER A 60 1.07 -2.45 2.81
CA SER A 60 1.80 -3.36 3.69
C SER A 60 2.03 -2.81 5.10
N CYS A 61 1.35 -1.74 5.49
CA CYS A 61 1.64 -1.03 6.73
C CYS A 61 3.13 -0.64 6.80
N ALA A 62 3.62 -0.05 5.71
CA ALA A 62 5.03 0.32 5.52
C ALA A 62 5.99 -0.87 5.68
N GLY A 63 5.65 -2.00 5.06
CA GLY A 63 6.47 -3.20 5.02
C GLY A 63 6.30 -4.16 6.18
N LEU A 64 5.43 -3.88 7.15
CA LEU A 64 5.17 -4.80 8.26
C LEU A 64 4.48 -6.09 7.79
N TYR A 65 3.51 -5.97 6.88
CA TYR A 65 2.73 -7.09 6.34
C TYR A 65 2.89 -7.21 4.82
N ARG A 66 3.85 -8.02 4.38
CA ARG A 66 4.24 -8.14 2.96
C ARG A 66 3.54 -9.26 2.19
N ILE A 67 2.56 -9.93 2.80
CA ILE A 67 1.76 -10.99 2.17
C ILE A 67 0.30 -10.56 2.29
N ASN A 68 -0.43 -10.62 1.17
CA ASN A 68 -1.87 -10.49 1.17
C ASN A 68 -2.52 -11.87 1.01
N PHE A 69 -3.48 -12.19 1.87
CA PHE A 69 -4.24 -13.45 1.79
C PHE A 69 -5.58 -13.30 1.07
N GLU A 70 -6.06 -12.07 0.87
CA GLU A 70 -7.31 -11.81 0.13
C GLU A 70 -7.12 -11.95 -1.38
N ASP A 71 -5.93 -11.60 -1.89
CA ASP A 71 -5.56 -11.75 -3.29
C ASP A 71 -4.08 -12.15 -3.45
N PRO A 72 -3.67 -12.73 -4.61
CA PRO A 72 -2.29 -13.18 -4.79
C PRO A 72 -1.37 -11.99 -5.07
N SER A 73 -1.05 -11.22 -4.03
CA SER A 73 -0.16 -10.07 -4.05
C SER A 73 0.85 -10.09 -2.88
N ALA A 74 2.02 -9.46 -3.08
CA ALA A 74 3.11 -9.50 -2.10
C ALA A 74 4.06 -8.29 -2.19
N GLY A 75 4.92 -8.16 -1.18
CA GLY A 75 5.95 -7.12 -1.08
C GLY A 75 5.45 -5.85 -0.37
N ILE A 76 6.25 -4.77 -0.44
CA ILE A 76 5.91 -3.48 0.21
C ILE A 76 4.66 -2.83 -0.39
N TYR A 77 4.41 -3.06 -1.68
CA TYR A 77 3.34 -2.39 -2.44
C TYR A 77 2.23 -3.35 -2.90
N HIS A 78 2.22 -4.58 -2.35
CA HIS A 78 1.30 -5.66 -2.72
C HIS A 78 1.14 -5.79 -4.24
N ALA A 79 2.25 -6.05 -4.93
CA ALA A 79 2.22 -6.20 -6.38
C ALA A 79 1.46 -7.49 -6.76
N TYR A 80 0.47 -7.36 -7.66
CA TYR A 80 -0.35 -8.48 -8.09
C TYR A 80 0.46 -9.52 -8.88
N LEU A 81 0.73 -10.67 -8.28
CA LEU A 81 1.67 -11.68 -8.77
C LEU A 81 1.37 -12.14 -10.21
N PRO A 82 0.10 -12.37 -10.62
CA PRO A 82 -0.20 -12.75 -11.99
C PRO A 82 0.25 -11.71 -13.03
N ASN A 83 0.19 -10.42 -12.72
CA ASN A 83 0.67 -9.37 -13.62
C ASN A 83 2.19 -9.37 -13.70
N VAL A 84 2.87 -9.49 -12.56
CA VAL A 84 4.34 -9.55 -12.50
C VAL A 84 4.87 -10.73 -13.30
N ILE A 85 4.31 -11.93 -13.08
CA ILE A 85 4.70 -13.15 -13.80
C ILE A 85 4.51 -12.99 -15.32
N ARG A 86 3.36 -12.48 -15.73
CA ARG A 86 3.04 -12.31 -17.16
C ARG A 86 3.95 -11.29 -17.83
N ARG A 87 4.18 -10.14 -17.21
CA ARG A 87 4.90 -9.02 -17.84
C ARG A 87 6.42 -9.15 -17.78
N HIS A 88 6.96 -9.64 -16.65
CA HIS A 88 8.41 -9.68 -16.44
C HIS A 88 9.05 -11.02 -16.78
N TYR A 89 8.31 -12.12 -16.58
CA TYR A 89 8.83 -13.47 -16.83
C TYR A 89 8.26 -14.09 -18.10
N LYS A 90 7.22 -13.49 -18.71
CA LYS A 90 6.53 -14.01 -19.92
C LYS A 90 6.11 -15.48 -19.75
N GLN A 91 5.69 -15.84 -18.54
CA GLN A 91 5.41 -17.22 -18.14
C GLN A 91 3.95 -17.41 -17.74
N ARG A 92 3.49 -18.68 -17.78
CA ARG A 92 2.17 -19.06 -17.25
C ARG A 92 2.11 -18.83 -15.74
N ASN A 93 1.02 -18.25 -15.28
CA ASN A 93 0.72 -18.10 -13.86
C ASN A 93 0.45 -19.47 -13.20
N THR A 94 1.34 -19.92 -12.30
CA THR A 94 1.21 -21.16 -11.54
C THR A 94 1.47 -20.90 -10.05
N PRO A 95 0.94 -21.72 -9.12
CA PRO A 95 1.20 -21.56 -7.68
C PRO A 95 2.69 -21.49 -7.32
N PHE A 96 3.51 -22.38 -7.90
CA PHE A 96 4.96 -22.38 -7.70
C PHE A 96 5.61 -21.04 -8.10
N ARG A 97 5.26 -20.50 -9.27
CA ARG A 97 5.80 -19.21 -9.73
C ARG A 97 5.32 -18.04 -8.88
N ARG A 98 4.09 -18.09 -8.36
CA ARG A 98 3.61 -17.10 -7.38
C ARG A 98 4.48 -17.10 -6.14
N ASN A 99 4.85 -18.27 -5.61
CA ASN A 99 5.75 -18.36 -4.46
C ASN A 99 7.13 -17.75 -4.75
N VAL A 100 7.75 -18.10 -5.89
CA VAL A 100 9.06 -17.55 -6.29
C VAL A 100 9.01 -16.02 -6.43
N VAL A 101 8.01 -15.49 -7.13
CA VAL A 101 7.88 -14.04 -7.33
C VAL A 101 7.51 -13.33 -6.02
N ALA A 102 6.66 -13.91 -5.19
CA ALA A 102 6.32 -13.37 -3.88
C ALA A 102 7.55 -13.30 -2.97
N GLU A 103 8.34 -14.36 -2.89
CA GLU A 103 9.59 -14.36 -2.13
C GLU A 103 10.51 -13.23 -2.60
N LYS A 104 10.68 -13.06 -3.92
CA LYS A 104 11.50 -11.98 -4.47
C LYS A 104 10.96 -10.60 -4.09
N LEU A 105 9.66 -10.35 -4.24
CA LEU A 105 9.01 -9.09 -3.85
C LEU A 105 9.12 -8.79 -2.34
N ILE A 106 9.20 -9.82 -1.50
CA ILE A 106 9.37 -9.69 -0.04
C ILE A 106 10.82 -9.37 0.30
N ARG A 107 11.79 -10.06 -0.33
CA ARG A 107 13.21 -9.99 0.03
C ARG A 107 13.98 -8.85 -0.64
N GLU A 108 13.51 -8.38 -1.79
CA GLU A 108 14.17 -7.38 -2.61
C GLU A 108 13.31 -6.11 -2.71
N PRO A 109 13.49 -5.14 -1.78
CA PRO A 109 12.76 -3.88 -1.78
C PRO A 109 12.87 -3.12 -3.10
N GLU A 110 14.06 -3.13 -3.71
CA GLU A 110 14.31 -2.51 -5.01
C GLU A 110 13.46 -3.12 -6.12
N PHE A 111 13.40 -4.45 -6.19
CA PHE A 111 12.54 -5.12 -7.14
C PHE A 111 11.06 -4.77 -6.89
N ALA A 112 10.60 -4.79 -5.64
CA ALA A 112 9.22 -4.41 -5.31
C ALA A 112 8.88 -2.96 -5.69
N SER A 113 9.80 -2.03 -5.43
CA SER A 113 9.65 -0.61 -5.77
C SER A 113 9.69 -0.38 -7.27
N GLN A 114 10.55 -1.10 -8.00
CA GLN A 114 10.58 -1.06 -9.47
C GLN A 114 9.22 -1.49 -10.05
N ILE A 115 8.70 -2.63 -9.62
CA ILE A 115 7.40 -3.14 -10.10
C ILE A 115 6.26 -2.14 -9.83
N ALA A 116 6.21 -1.57 -8.63
CA ALA A 116 5.18 -0.60 -8.26
C ALA A 116 5.30 0.70 -9.07
N LEU A 117 6.52 1.22 -9.24
CA LEU A 117 6.79 2.42 -10.02
C LEU A 117 6.44 2.22 -11.51
N GLU A 118 6.81 1.09 -12.10
CA GLU A 118 6.45 0.76 -13.48
C GLU A 118 4.93 0.69 -13.68
N GLU A 119 4.19 0.10 -12.73
CA GLU A 119 2.72 0.07 -12.78
C GLU A 119 2.12 1.48 -12.68
N LEU A 120 2.63 2.32 -11.77
CA LEU A 120 2.19 3.72 -11.65
C LEU A 120 2.48 4.52 -12.92
N LEU A 121 3.66 4.37 -13.52
CA LEU A 121 4.03 5.05 -14.76
C LEU A 121 3.18 4.56 -15.95
N TYR A 122 2.90 3.26 -16.02
CA TYR A 122 1.95 2.70 -16.98
C TYR A 122 0.58 3.37 -16.84
N TRP A 123 0.03 3.43 -15.63
CA TRP A 123 -1.28 4.07 -15.42
C TRP A 123 -1.24 5.58 -15.64
N LYS A 124 -0.16 6.27 -15.27
CA LYS A 124 0.02 7.70 -15.55
C LYS A 124 -0.08 7.97 -17.05
N LYS A 125 0.55 7.12 -17.88
CA LYS A 125 0.46 7.18 -19.34
C LYS A 125 -0.97 6.93 -19.83
N ILE A 126 -1.60 5.84 -19.41
CA ILE A 126 -2.98 5.49 -19.82
C ILE A 126 -3.99 6.56 -19.42
N ARG A 127 -3.81 7.18 -18.26
CA ARG A 127 -4.69 8.21 -17.69
C ARG A 127 -4.30 9.63 -18.04
N LYS A 128 -3.36 9.82 -18.98
CA LYS A 128 -2.92 11.14 -19.46
C LYS A 128 -2.53 12.09 -18.32
N GLY A 129 -1.87 11.56 -17.29
CA GLY A 129 -1.44 12.33 -16.12
C GLY A 129 -2.52 12.60 -15.07
N ASN A 130 -3.77 12.15 -15.25
CA ASN A 130 -4.81 12.28 -14.22
C ASN A 130 -4.44 11.41 -13.00
N TRP A 131 -4.00 12.07 -11.93
CA TRP A 131 -3.49 11.41 -10.72
C TRP A 131 -4.57 10.57 -10.03
N LYS A 132 -5.80 11.07 -9.91
CA LYS A 132 -6.91 10.33 -9.31
C LYS A 132 -7.19 9.03 -10.06
N GLU A 133 -7.34 9.10 -11.39
CA GLU A 133 -7.57 7.91 -12.20
C GLU A 133 -6.37 6.95 -12.19
N MET A 134 -5.15 7.48 -12.14
CA MET A 134 -3.93 6.68 -12.01
C MET A 134 -3.97 5.84 -10.72
N ILE A 135 -4.28 6.45 -9.57
CA ILE A 135 -4.39 5.74 -8.28
C ILE A 135 -5.54 4.73 -8.28
N LYS A 136 -6.71 5.10 -8.81
CA LYS A 136 -7.85 4.18 -8.96
C LYS A 136 -7.47 2.96 -9.81
N SER A 137 -6.67 3.17 -10.85
CA SER A 137 -6.24 2.13 -11.76
C SER A 137 -5.10 1.28 -11.21
N TYR A 138 -4.23 1.84 -10.37
CA TYR A 138 -3.26 1.04 -9.61
C TYR A 138 -3.98 -0.01 -8.76
N ASN A 139 -5.08 0.37 -8.08
CA ASN A 139 -5.83 -0.55 -7.21
C ASN A 139 -6.75 -1.52 -7.98
N LYS A 140 -7.50 -1.06 -8.99
CA LYS A 140 -8.53 -1.87 -9.67
C LYS A 140 -8.32 -2.06 -11.17
N GLY A 141 -7.23 -1.60 -11.75
CA GLY A 141 -7.02 -1.63 -13.21
C GLY A 141 -8.18 -0.99 -13.98
N PHE A 142 -8.52 -1.51 -15.16
CA PHE A 142 -9.68 -1.04 -15.94
C PHE A 142 -11.05 -1.43 -15.34
N SER A 143 -11.08 -2.27 -14.30
CA SER A 143 -12.33 -2.85 -13.81
C SER A 143 -13.20 -1.86 -13.03
N TRP A 144 -12.63 -0.76 -12.53
CA TRP A 144 -13.40 0.26 -11.82
C TRP A 144 -14.32 1.05 -12.76
N GLU A 145 -13.96 1.20 -14.03
CA GLU A 145 -14.79 1.89 -15.02
C GLU A 145 -16.06 1.13 -15.37
N LYS A 146 -15.99 -0.21 -15.29
CA LYS A 146 -17.05 -1.11 -15.77
C LYS A 146 -18.03 -1.53 -14.68
N ASN A 147 -17.74 -1.22 -13.42
CA ASN A 147 -18.51 -1.75 -12.29
C ASN A 147 -18.59 -0.72 -11.16
N LYS A 148 -19.83 -0.34 -10.79
CA LYS A 148 -20.10 0.68 -9.77
C LYS A 148 -19.49 0.35 -8.40
N LEU A 149 -19.53 -0.91 -7.98
CA LEU A 149 -18.93 -1.34 -6.72
C LEU A 149 -17.41 -1.24 -6.75
N ARG A 150 -16.79 -1.68 -7.85
CA ARG A 150 -15.33 -1.53 -8.05
C ARG A 150 -14.91 -0.07 -8.15
N ASN A 151 -15.74 0.79 -8.75
CA ASN A 151 -15.52 2.23 -8.74
C ASN A 151 -15.51 2.79 -7.31
N LYS A 152 -16.50 2.42 -6.48
CA LYS A 152 -16.55 2.85 -5.08
C LYS A 152 -15.33 2.41 -4.29
N MET A 153 -14.86 1.18 -4.49
CA MET A 153 -13.62 0.69 -3.85
C MET A 153 -12.39 1.46 -4.32
N ALA A 154 -12.26 1.70 -5.62
CA ALA A 154 -11.13 2.47 -6.17
C ALA A 154 -11.15 3.93 -5.69
N GLU A 155 -12.33 4.53 -5.58
CA GLU A 155 -12.51 5.88 -5.05
C GLU A 155 -12.08 5.97 -3.58
N SER A 156 -12.55 5.05 -2.74
CA SER A 156 -12.13 4.97 -1.32
C SER A 156 -10.62 4.76 -1.18
N TYR A 157 -10.03 3.93 -2.03
CA TYR A 157 -8.57 3.75 -2.07
C TYR A 157 -7.85 5.06 -2.41
N TYR A 158 -8.33 5.79 -3.42
CA TYR A 158 -7.79 7.09 -3.80
C TYR A 158 -7.87 8.13 -2.67
N GLU A 159 -9.00 8.22 -1.98
CA GLU A 159 -9.20 9.13 -0.85
C GLU A 159 -8.22 8.81 0.30
N ASP A 160 -8.02 7.53 0.59
CA ASP A 160 -7.08 7.08 1.62
C ASP A 160 -5.62 7.43 1.25
N ILE A 161 -5.20 7.16 0.00
CA ILE A 161 -3.88 7.57 -0.48
C ILE A 161 -3.70 9.09 -0.39
N SER A 162 -4.72 9.87 -0.77
CA SER A 162 -4.68 11.34 -0.70
C SER A 162 -4.49 11.83 0.74
N LYS A 163 -5.25 11.25 1.69
CA LYS A 163 -5.12 11.56 3.12
C LYS A 163 -3.75 11.18 3.66
N LYS A 164 -3.23 10.00 3.32
CA LYS A 164 -1.89 9.56 3.73
C LYS A 164 -0.79 10.47 3.19
N ILE A 165 -0.92 10.98 1.95
CA ILE A 165 0.02 11.96 1.40
C ILE A 165 0.04 13.24 2.23
N GLN A 166 -1.13 13.79 2.59
CA GLN A 166 -1.20 15.00 3.43
C GLN A 166 -0.53 14.79 4.79
N ILE A 167 -0.78 13.63 5.42
CA ILE A 167 -0.13 13.27 6.69
C ILE A 167 1.38 13.14 6.51
N LEU A 168 1.84 12.48 5.45
CA LEU A 168 3.27 12.33 5.16
C LEU A 168 3.97 13.66 4.91
N GLN A 169 3.31 14.60 4.21
CA GLN A 169 3.85 15.94 3.99
C GLN A 169 4.10 16.66 5.31
N GLN A 170 3.06 16.74 6.17
CA GLN A 170 3.16 17.35 7.49
C GLN A 170 4.20 16.64 8.39
N TYR A 171 4.26 15.31 8.33
CA TYR A 171 5.23 14.54 9.09
C TYR A 171 6.67 14.84 8.65
N PHE A 172 6.91 14.92 7.34
CA PHE A 172 8.24 15.19 6.79
C PHE A 172 8.70 16.62 7.11
N GLU A 173 7.81 17.61 7.08
CA GLU A 173 8.10 18.99 7.49
C GLU A 173 8.56 19.05 8.95
N LYS A 174 7.88 18.34 9.85
CA LYS A 174 8.25 18.25 11.28
C LYS A 174 9.49 17.38 11.51
N ASN A 175 9.84 16.51 10.57
CA ASN A 175 10.95 15.57 10.68
C ASN A 175 11.90 15.65 9.47
N PRO A 176 12.74 16.71 9.35
CA PRO A 176 13.56 16.94 8.16
C PRO A 176 14.52 15.80 7.78
N LYS A 177 14.88 14.93 8.72
CA LYS A 177 15.64 13.68 8.47
C LYS A 177 14.98 12.75 7.44
N MET A 178 13.67 12.89 7.22
CA MET A 178 12.92 12.12 6.23
C MET A 178 13.28 12.51 4.79
N PHE A 179 13.74 13.74 4.57
CA PHE A 179 14.20 14.20 3.26
C PHE A 179 15.62 13.74 2.90
N HIS A 180 16.32 13.07 3.81
CA HIS A 180 17.66 12.53 3.55
C HIS A 180 17.55 11.07 3.06
N PRO A 181 18.19 10.71 1.93
CA PRO A 181 18.13 9.35 1.41
C PRO A 181 18.77 8.35 2.37
N ILE A 182 18.37 7.09 2.26
CA ILE A 182 18.97 5.98 3.02
C ILE A 182 20.08 5.39 2.16
N THR A 183 21.32 5.41 2.64
CA THR A 183 22.47 4.79 1.97
C THR A 183 22.51 3.27 2.16
N ASP A 184 22.00 2.77 3.30
CA ASP A 184 22.04 1.36 3.69
C ASP A 184 20.64 0.83 4.04
N PHE A 185 19.75 0.73 3.04
CA PHE A 185 18.43 0.14 3.28
C PHE A 185 18.59 -1.36 3.51
N LYS A 186 18.51 -1.79 4.77
CA LYS A 186 18.70 -3.19 5.14
C LYS A 186 17.62 -4.04 4.47
N LYS A 187 18.04 -5.12 3.81
CA LYS A 187 17.13 -6.17 3.34
C LYS A 187 16.36 -6.69 4.56
N PRO A 188 15.05 -6.94 4.44
CA PRO A 188 14.25 -7.41 5.56
C PRO A 188 14.88 -8.69 6.13
N ASN A 189 15.15 -8.66 7.43
CA ASN A 189 15.66 -9.84 8.13
C ASN A 189 14.47 -10.76 8.39
N LEU A 190 14.46 -11.94 7.76
CA LEU A 190 13.36 -12.89 7.81
C LEU A 190 12.95 -13.42 9.22
N PRO A 191 13.72 -13.30 10.32
CA PRO A 191 13.27 -13.78 11.63
C PRO A 191 12.25 -12.88 12.36
N GLN A 192 11.72 -11.81 11.74
CA GLN A 192 10.67 -10.95 12.34
C GLN A 192 9.35 -11.69 12.66
N SER A 193 9.22 -12.96 12.29
CA SER A 193 8.07 -13.80 12.60
C SER A 193 7.83 -13.99 14.10
N ILE A 194 8.86 -14.00 14.95
CA ILE A 194 8.70 -14.30 16.39
C ILE A 194 8.08 -13.13 17.18
N GLU A 195 8.39 -11.88 16.82
CA GLU A 195 7.85 -10.69 17.50
C GLU A 195 6.41 -10.39 17.04
N GLN A 196 6.11 -10.65 15.76
CA GLN A 196 4.76 -10.55 15.20
C GLN A 196 3.78 -11.57 15.82
N ILE A 197 4.27 -12.77 16.20
CA ILE A 197 3.48 -13.78 16.91
C ILE A 197 3.09 -13.33 18.32
N LYS A 198 3.89 -12.48 18.99
CA LYS A 198 3.55 -11.97 20.34
C LYS A 198 2.35 -11.02 20.30
N LEU A 199 2.24 -10.17 19.28
CA LEU A 199 1.11 -9.24 19.09
C LEU A 199 -0.24 -9.94 18.84
N LEU A 200 -0.23 -11.18 18.36
CA LEU A 200 -1.44 -11.99 18.17
C LEU A 200 -1.87 -12.74 19.44
N LYS A 201 -1.06 -12.73 20.50
CA LYS A 201 -1.35 -13.43 21.78
C LYS A 201 -1.91 -12.51 22.87
N GLU A 202 -2.04 -11.22 22.63
CA GLU A 202 -2.55 -10.23 23.59
C GLU A 202 -4.00 -9.76 23.29
N LYS A 203 -4.81 -10.62 22.67
CA LYS A 203 -6.26 -10.41 22.48
C LYS A 203 -7.08 -11.54 23.06
#